data_AF-A0A3L7ZTH7-F1
#
_entry.id   AF-A0A3L7ZTH7-F1
#
_cell.length_a   1.000
_cell.length_b   1.000
_cell.length_c   1.000
_cell.angle_alpha   90.00
_cell.angle_beta   90.00
_cell.angle_gamma   90.00
#
_symmetry.space_group_name_H-M   'P 1'
#
loop_
_entity.id
_entity.type
_entity.pdbx_description
1 polymer ?
#
loop_
_entity_poly.entity_id
_entity_poly.type
_entity_poly.pdbx_seq_one_letter_code
_entity_poly.pdbx_strand_id
1 'polypeptide(L)'
;MNYKDIARLFTLSILFLLLSCHREKGGEDQALETISVDLNMRNHVYSSELFADIQVIPLETTPESLIRQITQIKYFEERFYIHDYSRSCLLVFDSKGHFLFALNEKGNAPGQYLNLTDFEIDKIHKNIVILCAVSNSLYFYDLEGKFIKNQKLPNIIGAYNSFQFQNEDTIAFFTYDYNSRLKFYSLSEGKIFREEYPEDRKDIFCRGVFPFPNAFRRALIGTVYSLSDACISELYRWDFGDLNNDLAQLDFRPNMNRQEQIQYVRDAYSSKSVNYVIDQQGQNSRYRYAMVVRKDKYLHLFYDRRKNVLLQFEHTQEGLGLFPIYFGEEFMLCTPEGGLPVDELFPEKLRNEEQQRMIQSLSDEENPILIQYDFKK
;
A
#
# COMPACT_ATOMS: atom_id res chain seq x y z
N MET A 1 27.27 40.01 -38.77
CA MET A 1 25.83 39.73 -38.56
C MET A 1 25.14 41.02 -38.18
N ASN A 2 24.14 41.43 -38.95
CA ASN A 2 23.45 42.69 -38.73
C ASN A 2 22.51 42.57 -37.51
N TYR A 3 22.27 43.65 -36.76
CA TYR A 3 21.44 43.63 -35.54
C TYR A 3 20.02 43.10 -35.83
N LYS A 4 19.54 43.31 -37.06
CA LYS A 4 18.26 42.78 -37.56
C LYS A 4 18.24 41.25 -37.75
N ASP A 5 19.39 40.62 -37.99
CA ASP A 5 19.50 39.17 -38.17
C ASP A 5 19.56 38.44 -36.82
N ILE A 6 20.19 39.06 -35.81
CA ILE A 6 20.23 38.55 -34.43
C ILE A 6 18.84 38.66 -33.78
N ALA A 7 18.13 39.78 -34.00
CA ALA A 7 16.76 39.95 -33.52
C ALA A 7 15.78 38.94 -34.16
N ARG A 8 15.97 38.59 -35.44
CA ARG A 8 15.19 37.56 -36.14
C ARG A 8 15.49 36.14 -35.64
N LEU A 9 16.76 35.83 -35.34
CA LEU A 9 17.16 34.55 -34.74
C LEU A 9 16.59 34.39 -33.31
N PHE A 10 16.55 35.46 -32.52
CA PHE A 10 15.93 35.46 -31.18
C PHE A 10 14.39 35.37 -31.22
N THR A 11 13.73 36.00 -32.20
CA THR A 11 12.26 35.88 -32.35
C THR A 11 11.83 34.51 -32.89
N LEU A 12 12.64 33.86 -33.73
CA LEU A 12 12.34 32.51 -34.22
C LEU A 12 12.56 31.43 -33.14
N SER A 13 13.53 31.62 -32.23
CA SER A 13 13.81 30.67 -31.14
C SER A 13 12.86 30.80 -29.96
N ILE A 14 12.27 31.99 -29.73
CA ILE A 14 11.19 32.18 -28.74
C ILE A 14 9.85 31.59 -29.23
N LEU A 15 9.61 31.55 -30.54
CA LEU A 15 8.40 30.91 -31.10
C LEU A 15 8.41 29.37 -30.98
N PHE A 16 9.60 28.74 -30.98
CA PHE A 16 9.73 27.28 -30.79
C PHE A 16 9.65 26.84 -29.32
N LEU A 17 9.86 27.75 -28.36
CA LEU A 17 9.73 27.46 -26.92
C LEU A 17 8.27 27.53 -26.41
N LEU A 18 7.34 28.07 -27.20
CA LEU A 18 5.91 28.15 -26.85
C LEU A 18 5.04 27.05 -27.50
N LEU A 19 5.65 26.13 -28.25
CA LEU A 19 4.96 24.97 -28.86
C LEU A 19 5.20 23.65 -28.10
N SER A 20 5.94 23.66 -26.99
CA SER A 20 6.24 22.45 -26.19
C SER A 20 5.33 22.27 -24.97
N CYS A 21 4.08 22.72 -25.06
CA CYS A 21 2.97 22.29 -24.22
C CYS A 21 1.67 22.36 -25.02
N HIS A 22 1.66 21.71 -26.18
CA HIS A 22 0.41 21.28 -26.82
C HIS A 22 0.54 19.79 -27.11
N ARG A 23 0.44 19.00 -26.03
CA ARG A 23 0.06 17.60 -26.18
C ARG A 23 -1.38 17.64 -26.64
N GLU A 24 -1.63 17.19 -27.87
CA GLU A 24 -2.98 16.86 -28.30
C GLU A 24 -3.63 16.05 -27.18
N LYS A 25 -4.82 16.47 -26.73
CA LYS A 25 -5.70 15.62 -25.94
C LYS A 25 -6.18 14.48 -26.84
N GLY A 26 -5.25 13.57 -27.14
CA GLY A 26 -5.47 12.28 -27.77
C GLY A 26 -5.69 11.25 -26.68
N GLY A 27 -6.86 11.33 -26.07
CA GLY A 27 -7.40 10.38 -25.12
C GLY A 27 -8.84 10.81 -24.94
N GLU A 28 -9.80 9.94 -25.24
CA GLU A 28 -11.18 10.14 -24.83
C GLU A 28 -11.19 10.64 -23.38
N ASP A 29 -12.04 11.61 -23.05
CA ASP A 29 -12.44 11.87 -21.66
C ASP A 29 -13.00 10.54 -21.12
N GLN A 30 -12.13 9.66 -20.64
CA GLN A 30 -12.54 8.46 -19.94
C GLN A 30 -13.22 8.98 -18.68
N ALA A 31 -14.56 8.92 -18.70
CA ALA A 31 -15.37 9.29 -17.56
C ALA A 31 -14.80 8.58 -16.31
N LEU A 32 -14.51 9.36 -15.27
CA LEU A 32 -13.99 8.85 -14.00
C LEU A 32 -14.86 7.67 -13.53
N GLU A 33 -14.24 6.51 -13.35
CA GLU A 33 -14.96 5.31 -12.92
C GLU A 33 -15.43 5.48 -11.47
N THR A 34 -16.74 5.62 -11.31
CA THR A 34 -17.38 5.79 -10.01
C THR A 34 -18.18 4.53 -9.70
N ILE A 35 -17.78 3.83 -8.64
CA ILE A 35 -18.42 2.59 -8.19
C ILE A 35 -19.40 2.98 -7.09
N SER A 36 -20.69 2.97 -7.41
CA SER A 36 -21.75 3.26 -6.44
C SER A 36 -21.97 2.06 -5.51
N VAL A 37 -21.99 2.32 -4.21
CA VAL A 37 -22.05 1.29 -3.17
C VAL A 37 -23.10 1.66 -2.12
N ASP A 38 -24.12 0.82 -1.96
CA ASP A 38 -25.01 0.88 -0.78
C ASP A 38 -24.40 0.06 0.36
N LEU A 39 -23.78 0.75 1.32
CA LEU A 39 -23.14 0.13 2.49
C LEU A 39 -24.08 -0.68 3.40
N ASN A 40 -25.40 -0.67 3.18
CA ASN A 40 -26.37 -1.47 3.94
C ASN A 40 -26.72 -2.80 3.24
N MET A 41 -26.35 -2.98 1.97
CA MET A 41 -26.59 -4.22 1.22
C MET A 41 -25.57 -5.30 1.54
N ARG A 42 -25.95 -6.57 1.42
CA ARG A 42 -25.04 -7.72 1.53
C ARG A 42 -25.39 -8.76 0.47
N ASN A 43 -24.40 -9.23 -0.25
CA ASN A 43 -24.52 -10.36 -1.18
C ASN A 43 -24.23 -11.68 -0.44
N HIS A 44 -24.85 -12.75 -0.91
CA HIS A 44 -24.44 -14.11 -0.57
C HIS A 44 -23.27 -14.48 -1.48
N VAL A 45 -22.05 -14.44 -0.96
CA VAL A 45 -20.82 -14.73 -1.71
C VAL A 45 -20.20 -16.01 -1.20
N TYR A 46 -19.91 -16.94 -2.09
CA TYR A 46 -19.09 -18.12 -1.80
C TYR A 46 -17.62 -17.82 -2.10
N SER A 47 -16.69 -18.38 -1.32
CA SER A 47 -15.25 -18.17 -1.53
C SER A 47 -14.83 -18.61 -2.94
N SER A 48 -15.44 -19.68 -3.46
CA SER A 48 -15.22 -20.22 -4.82
C SER A 48 -15.64 -19.29 -5.98
N GLU A 49 -16.38 -18.21 -5.70
CA GLU A 49 -16.68 -17.17 -6.69
C GLU A 49 -15.48 -16.24 -6.92
N LEU A 50 -14.68 -16.01 -5.88
CA LEU A 50 -13.54 -15.10 -5.86
C LEU A 50 -12.21 -15.83 -6.09
N PHE A 51 -12.07 -17.01 -5.48
CA PHE A 51 -10.80 -17.72 -5.39
C PHE A 51 -10.86 -19.08 -6.08
N ALA A 52 -9.79 -19.41 -6.81
CA ALA A 52 -9.59 -20.71 -7.43
C ALA A 52 -9.01 -21.73 -6.45
N ASP A 53 -8.14 -21.26 -5.54
CA ASP A 53 -7.50 -22.08 -4.51
C ASP A 53 -7.19 -21.23 -3.27
N ILE A 54 -7.07 -21.90 -2.12
CA ILE A 54 -6.64 -21.28 -0.85
C ILE A 54 -5.57 -22.17 -0.23
N GLN A 55 -4.39 -21.61 0.01
CA GLN A 55 -3.21 -22.35 0.48
C GLN A 55 -2.72 -21.82 1.83
N VAL A 56 -2.11 -22.71 2.61
CA VAL A 56 -1.41 -22.37 3.85
C VAL A 56 0.08 -22.43 3.57
N ILE A 57 0.79 -21.37 3.89
CA ILE A 57 2.25 -21.27 3.74
C ILE A 57 2.84 -20.98 5.12
N PRO A 58 3.35 -21.99 5.84
CA PRO A 58 4.08 -21.78 7.07
C PRO A 58 5.40 -21.07 6.78
N LEU A 59 5.70 -20.00 7.53
CA LEU A 59 7.00 -19.36 7.46
C LEU A 59 7.98 -20.12 8.36
N GLU A 60 9.10 -20.55 7.80
CA GLU A 60 10.14 -21.28 8.52
C GLU A 60 10.55 -20.53 9.78
N THR A 61 10.67 -21.25 10.89
CA THR A 61 11.06 -20.69 12.19
C THR A 61 12.47 -21.12 12.55
N THR A 62 13.39 -20.16 12.52
CA THR A 62 14.78 -20.30 12.97
C THR A 62 15.13 -19.10 13.86
N PRO A 63 16.20 -19.18 14.68
CA PRO A 63 16.67 -18.03 15.46
C PRO A 63 16.90 -16.75 14.62
N GLU A 64 17.31 -16.91 13.37
CA GLU A 64 17.58 -15.83 12.42
C GLU A 64 16.32 -15.28 11.75
N SER A 65 15.23 -16.05 11.74
CA SER A 65 14.01 -15.74 10.98
C SER A 65 12.79 -15.41 11.84
N LEU A 66 12.94 -15.29 13.17
CA LEU A 66 11.82 -14.95 14.06
C LEU A 66 11.06 -13.69 13.62
N ILE A 67 9.74 -13.75 13.59
CA ILE A 67 8.87 -12.63 13.23
C ILE A 67 8.10 -12.20 14.46
N ARG A 68 8.21 -10.91 14.80
CA ARG A 68 7.44 -10.32 15.90
C ARG A 68 6.13 -9.71 15.41
N GLN A 69 6.15 -9.09 14.25
CA GLN A 69 4.99 -8.43 13.66
C GLN A 69 5.18 -8.27 12.16
N ILE A 70 4.26 -8.77 11.35
CA ILE A 70 4.22 -8.47 9.92
C ILE A 70 3.47 -7.15 9.73
N THR A 71 4.17 -6.13 9.22
CA THR A 71 3.56 -4.83 8.90
C THR A 71 3.34 -4.60 7.41
N GLN A 72 4.14 -5.26 6.57
CA GLN A 72 4.05 -5.16 5.12
C GLN A 72 4.66 -6.42 4.50
N ILE A 73 4.04 -6.93 3.44
CA ILE A 73 4.59 -7.98 2.59
C ILE A 73 4.64 -7.46 1.15
N LYS A 74 5.77 -7.69 0.47
CA LYS A 74 5.88 -7.57 -0.98
C LYS A 74 6.25 -8.93 -1.57
N TYR A 75 5.76 -9.20 -2.77
CA TYR A 75 6.08 -10.42 -3.51
C TYR A 75 6.70 -10.07 -4.86
N PHE A 76 7.85 -10.68 -5.14
CA PHE A 76 8.58 -10.51 -6.40
C PHE A 76 9.51 -11.70 -6.63
N GLU A 77 9.61 -12.17 -7.88
CA GLU A 77 10.45 -13.32 -8.27
C GLU A 77 10.37 -14.52 -7.32
N GLU A 78 9.12 -14.95 -7.01
CA GLU A 78 8.84 -16.10 -6.15
C GLU A 78 9.40 -15.98 -4.71
N ARG A 79 9.57 -14.75 -4.22
CA ARG A 79 10.02 -14.46 -2.85
C ARG A 79 9.03 -13.55 -2.12
N PHE A 80 8.83 -13.82 -0.84
CA PHE A 80 8.16 -12.91 0.10
C PHE A 80 9.20 -12.04 0.79
N TYR A 81 8.99 -10.72 0.75
CA TYR A 81 9.78 -9.73 1.47
C TYR A 81 8.90 -9.18 2.60
N ILE A 82 9.25 -9.50 3.83
CA ILE A 82 8.43 -9.28 5.01
C ILE A 82 9.09 -8.22 5.90
N HIS A 83 8.40 -7.12 6.13
CA HIS A 83 8.87 -6.07 7.03
C HIS A 83 8.34 -6.30 8.45
N ASP A 84 9.29 -6.56 9.34
CA ASP A 84 9.08 -6.53 10.79
C ASP A 84 9.48 -5.17 11.34
N TYR A 85 8.47 -4.30 11.49
CA TYR A 85 8.66 -2.96 12.01
C TYR A 85 9.17 -2.95 13.46
N SER A 86 8.69 -3.90 14.30
CA SER A 86 9.07 -3.96 15.71
C SER A 86 10.54 -4.34 15.89
N ARG A 87 11.07 -5.22 15.04
CA ARG A 87 12.50 -5.56 15.00
C ARG A 87 13.32 -4.60 14.14
N SER A 88 12.67 -3.79 13.30
CA SER A 88 13.29 -2.91 12.30
C SER A 88 14.17 -3.72 11.32
N CYS A 89 13.63 -4.81 10.79
CA CYS A 89 14.32 -5.68 9.84
C CYS A 89 13.44 -6.11 8.67
N LEU A 90 14.09 -6.55 7.59
CA LEU A 90 13.45 -7.20 6.46
C LEU A 90 13.82 -8.67 6.45
N LEU A 91 12.84 -9.55 6.38
CA LEU A 91 13.04 -10.99 6.24
C LEU A 91 12.62 -11.42 4.83
N VAL A 92 13.39 -12.31 4.22
CA VAL A 92 13.13 -12.80 2.86
C VAL A 92 12.93 -14.32 2.91
N PHE A 93 11.81 -14.76 2.38
CA PHE A 93 11.42 -16.16 2.29
C PHE A 93 11.15 -16.54 0.82
N ASP A 94 11.29 -17.81 0.46
CA ASP A 94 10.81 -18.31 -0.82
C ASP A 94 9.26 -18.42 -0.84
N SER A 95 8.68 -18.74 -1.99
CA SER A 95 7.23 -18.86 -2.15
C SER A 95 6.61 -20.03 -1.37
N LYS A 96 7.42 -20.91 -0.78
CA LYS A 96 6.98 -22.03 0.07
C LYS A 96 7.18 -21.73 1.56
N GLY A 97 7.69 -20.55 1.89
CA GLY A 97 7.91 -20.12 3.26
C GLY A 97 9.26 -20.53 3.85
N HIS A 98 10.20 -21.06 3.07
CA HIS A 98 11.56 -21.32 3.57
C HIS A 98 12.34 -20.01 3.69
N PHE A 99 13.07 -19.85 4.78
CA PHE A 99 13.88 -18.68 5.04
C PHE A 99 15.09 -18.62 4.12
N LEU A 100 15.32 -17.47 3.51
CA LEU A 100 16.46 -17.23 2.62
C LEU A 100 17.54 -16.40 3.32
N PHE A 101 17.18 -15.19 3.77
CA PHE A 101 18.07 -14.29 4.51
C PHE A 101 17.27 -13.18 5.19
N ALA A 102 17.94 -12.39 6.03
CA ALA A 102 17.40 -11.18 6.61
C ALA A 102 18.36 -10.00 6.43
N LEU A 103 17.80 -8.82 6.18
CA LEU A 103 18.48 -7.55 6.38
C LEU A 103 18.14 -7.09 7.80
N ASN A 104 19.12 -7.14 8.71
CA ASN A 104 18.94 -6.83 10.13
C ASN A 104 20.19 -6.19 10.77
N GLU A 105 21.14 -5.72 9.95
CA GLU A 105 22.38 -5.13 10.43
C GLU A 105 22.18 -3.64 10.75
N LYS A 106 22.35 -3.28 12.02
CA LYS A 106 22.12 -1.91 12.51
C LYS A 106 23.44 -1.20 12.76
N GLY A 107 23.54 0.04 12.29
CA GLY A 107 24.74 0.85 12.51
C GLY A 107 24.99 1.86 11.40
N ASN A 108 26.24 2.31 11.31
CA ASN A 108 26.70 3.33 10.38
C ASN A 108 27.71 2.78 9.35
N ALA A 109 28.03 1.49 9.39
CA ALA A 109 28.91 0.89 8.38
C ALA A 109 28.19 0.76 7.03
N PRO A 110 28.91 0.62 5.90
CA PRO A 110 28.30 0.31 4.61
C PRO A 110 27.36 -0.90 4.72
N GLY A 111 26.14 -0.77 4.21
CA GLY A 111 25.12 -1.83 4.32
C GLY A 111 24.36 -1.92 5.63
N GLN A 112 24.68 -1.09 6.63
CA GLN A 112 23.93 -1.00 7.89
C GLN A 112 23.02 0.23 7.89
N TYR A 113 21.80 0.08 8.39
CA TYR A 113 20.85 1.17 8.54
C TYR A 113 20.44 1.34 10.00
N LEU A 114 20.08 2.57 10.39
CA LEU A 114 19.70 2.87 11.78
C LEU A 114 18.28 2.43 12.08
N ASN A 115 17.39 2.53 11.09
CA ASN A 115 16.02 2.06 11.16
C ASN A 115 15.49 1.69 9.77
N LEU A 116 14.51 0.79 9.73
CA LEU A 116 13.76 0.42 8.53
C LEU A 116 12.36 1.04 8.66
N THR A 117 12.16 2.23 8.08
CA THR A 117 10.87 2.92 8.12
C THR A 117 9.87 2.29 7.15
N ASP A 118 10.32 2.06 5.91
CA ASP A 118 9.57 1.46 4.81
C ASP A 118 10.55 0.84 3.81
N PHE A 119 10.08 0.00 2.90
CA PHE A 119 10.89 -0.59 1.85
C PHE A 119 10.10 -0.76 0.55
N GLU A 120 10.81 -0.81 -0.56
CA GLU A 120 10.29 -1.13 -1.88
C GLU A 120 11.17 -2.13 -2.62
N ILE A 121 10.58 -2.80 -3.61
CA ILE A 121 11.32 -3.60 -4.58
C ILE A 121 11.36 -2.83 -5.89
N ASP A 122 12.54 -2.35 -6.27
CA ASP A 122 12.79 -1.82 -7.60
C ASP A 122 12.84 -3.00 -8.56
N LYS A 123 11.69 -3.29 -9.18
CA LYS A 123 11.54 -4.45 -10.07
C LYS A 123 12.35 -4.33 -11.36
N ILE A 124 12.73 -3.10 -11.74
CA ILE A 124 13.46 -2.86 -12.99
C ILE A 124 14.94 -3.15 -12.80
N HIS A 125 15.53 -2.58 -11.75
CA HIS A 125 16.94 -2.83 -11.42
C HIS A 125 17.16 -4.06 -10.54
N LYS A 126 16.08 -4.71 -10.10
CA LYS A 126 16.08 -5.87 -9.19
C LYS A 126 16.80 -5.57 -7.88
N ASN A 127 16.40 -4.49 -7.23
CA ASN A 127 16.97 -4.08 -5.94
C ASN A 127 15.91 -4.09 -4.84
N ILE A 128 16.35 -4.45 -3.64
CA ILE A 128 15.65 -4.14 -2.39
C ILE A 128 16.09 -2.74 -1.98
N VAL A 129 15.12 -1.85 -1.74
CA VAL A 129 15.39 -0.46 -1.34
C VAL A 129 14.77 -0.21 0.02
N ILE A 130 15.60 0.14 1.00
CA ILE A 130 15.17 0.46 2.37
C ILE A 130 15.19 1.97 2.57
N LEU A 131 14.10 2.53 3.09
CA LEU A 131 14.03 3.88 3.60
C LEU A 131 14.41 3.92 5.08
N CYS A 132 15.48 4.65 5.40
CA CYS A 132 15.90 4.94 6.75
C CYS A 132 15.62 6.42 7.06
N ALA A 133 14.48 6.70 7.69
CA ALA A 133 14.08 8.07 8.01
C ALA A 133 14.97 8.72 9.08
N VAL A 134 15.65 7.96 9.95
CA VAL A 134 16.57 8.51 10.95
C VAL A 134 17.81 9.13 10.29
N SER A 135 18.33 8.50 9.22
CA SER A 135 19.48 9.02 8.47
C SER A 135 19.10 9.77 7.20
N ASN A 136 17.80 9.96 6.93
CA ASN A 136 17.26 10.50 5.68
C ASN A 136 17.97 9.89 4.46
N SER A 137 17.98 8.57 4.34
CA SER A 137 18.72 7.88 3.28
C SER A 137 17.96 6.66 2.74
N LEU A 138 18.16 6.39 1.46
CA LEU A 138 17.78 5.13 0.81
C LEU A 138 18.99 4.19 0.80
N TYR A 139 18.79 2.92 1.14
CA TYR A 139 19.80 1.88 1.09
C TYR A 139 19.40 0.84 0.04
N PHE A 140 20.30 0.53 -0.88
CA PHE A 140 20.07 -0.37 -2.00
C PHE A 140 20.84 -1.67 -1.78
N TYR A 141 20.15 -2.78 -1.92
CA TYR A 141 20.69 -4.14 -1.89
C TYR A 141 20.22 -4.88 -3.14
N ASP A 142 21.00 -5.83 -3.63
CA ASP A 142 20.50 -6.77 -4.64
C ASP A 142 19.47 -7.75 -4.01
N LEU A 143 18.87 -8.62 -4.82
CA LEU A 143 17.87 -9.58 -4.34
C LEU A 143 18.47 -10.69 -3.48
N GLU A 144 19.80 -10.79 -3.42
CA GLU A 144 20.58 -11.71 -2.58
C GLU A 144 20.99 -11.05 -1.24
N GLY A 145 20.56 -9.80 -1.01
CA GLY A 145 20.79 -9.07 0.23
C GLY A 145 22.17 -8.43 0.35
N LYS A 146 22.96 -8.38 -0.73
CA LYS A 146 24.25 -7.73 -0.73
C LYS A 146 24.09 -6.23 -0.96
N PHE A 147 24.72 -5.44 -0.10
CA PHE A 147 24.69 -3.99 -0.20
C PHE A 147 25.34 -3.49 -1.50
N ILE A 148 24.65 -2.56 -2.17
CA ILE A 148 25.09 -1.89 -3.39
C ILE A 148 25.58 -0.48 -3.08
N LYS A 149 24.68 0.38 -2.55
CA LYS A 149 24.95 1.78 -2.22
C LYS A 149 23.94 2.33 -1.23
N ASN A 150 24.25 3.48 -0.65
CA ASN A 150 23.24 4.34 -0.03
C ASN A 150 23.17 5.67 -0.77
N GLN A 151 22.02 6.33 -0.67
CA GLN A 151 21.76 7.62 -1.29
C GLN A 151 21.07 8.52 -0.28
N LYS A 152 21.73 9.64 0.06
CA LYS A 152 21.19 10.62 0.99
C LYS A 152 20.03 11.38 0.35
N LEU A 153 18.94 11.51 1.08
CA LEU A 153 17.78 12.29 0.69
C LEU A 153 17.93 13.75 1.12
N PRO A 154 17.33 14.71 0.40
CA PRO A 154 17.26 16.09 0.82
C PRO A 154 16.60 16.23 2.20
N ASN A 155 17.03 17.23 2.97
CA ASN A 155 16.33 17.59 4.20
C ASN A 155 14.97 18.20 3.84
N ILE A 156 13.94 17.80 4.59
CA ILE A 156 12.57 18.28 4.43
C ILE A 156 12.03 18.75 5.78
N ILE A 157 10.89 19.46 5.75
CA ILE A 157 10.08 19.64 6.94
C ILE A 157 9.47 18.27 7.30
N GLY A 158 9.40 17.95 8.60
CA GLY A 158 8.92 16.65 9.05
C GLY A 158 9.89 15.51 8.72
N ALA A 159 9.36 14.31 8.51
CA ALA A 159 10.14 13.11 8.23
C ALA A 159 9.53 12.31 7.07
N TYR A 160 10.37 11.60 6.33
CA TYR A 160 9.92 10.61 5.36
C TYR A 160 9.18 9.47 6.07
N ASN A 161 8.07 9.00 5.51
CA ASN A 161 7.26 7.94 6.10
C ASN A 161 7.18 6.71 5.19
N SER A 162 6.71 6.87 3.97
CA SER A 162 6.56 5.78 3.00
C SER A 162 6.95 6.24 1.61
N PHE A 163 7.23 5.29 0.72
CA PHE A 163 7.62 5.61 -0.65
C PHE A 163 7.20 4.54 -1.65
N GLN A 164 7.09 4.92 -2.91
CA GLN A 164 6.95 4.00 -4.04
C GLN A 164 7.64 4.53 -5.30
N PHE A 165 8.19 3.63 -6.09
CA PHE A 165 8.69 3.95 -7.43
C PHE A 165 7.54 4.33 -8.36
N GLN A 166 7.70 5.43 -9.09
CA GLN A 166 6.80 5.83 -10.17
C GLN A 166 7.30 5.33 -11.54
N ASN A 167 8.62 5.29 -11.69
CA ASN A 167 9.36 4.78 -12.83
C ASN A 167 10.82 4.54 -12.40
N GLU A 168 11.72 4.32 -13.36
CA GLU A 168 13.15 4.02 -13.12
C GLU A 168 13.91 5.11 -12.36
N ASP A 169 13.47 6.37 -12.44
CA ASP A 169 14.16 7.52 -11.84
C ASP A 169 13.35 8.18 -10.72
N THR A 170 12.02 8.16 -10.81
CA THR A 170 11.15 8.94 -9.94
C THR A 170 10.59 8.11 -8.79
N ILE A 171 10.74 8.63 -7.57
CA ILE A 171 10.09 8.12 -6.36
C ILE A 171 9.04 9.11 -5.88
N ALA A 172 7.86 8.62 -5.52
CA ALA A 172 6.90 9.38 -4.73
C ALA A 172 7.07 9.04 -3.26
N PHE A 173 7.32 10.06 -2.43
CA PHE A 173 7.35 9.96 -0.98
C PHE A 173 6.06 10.48 -0.39
N PHE A 174 5.58 9.82 0.66
CA PHE A 174 4.65 10.39 1.60
C PHE A 174 5.38 10.74 2.89
N THR A 175 5.18 11.96 3.38
CA THR A 175 6.00 12.56 4.44
C THR A 175 5.13 13.14 5.55
N TYR A 176 5.70 13.42 6.72
CA TYR A 176 5.03 14.13 7.81
C TYR A 176 5.07 15.66 7.68
N ASP A 177 5.27 16.17 6.46
CA ASP A 177 5.08 17.58 6.12
C ASP A 177 3.63 17.83 5.72
N TYR A 178 2.80 18.33 6.65
CA TYR A 178 1.37 18.53 6.40
C TYR A 178 1.06 19.63 5.38
N ASN A 179 2.01 20.51 5.06
CA ASN A 179 1.82 21.50 3.99
C ASN A 179 1.98 20.88 2.60
N SER A 180 2.75 19.80 2.50
CA SER A 180 3.09 19.12 1.24
C SER A 180 3.43 17.66 1.52
N ARG A 181 2.41 16.83 1.69
CA ARG A 181 2.60 15.43 2.11
C ARG A 181 3.30 14.60 1.06
N LEU A 182 2.98 14.83 -0.21
CA LEU A 182 3.54 14.12 -1.35
C LEU A 182 4.73 14.89 -1.91
N LYS A 183 5.85 14.20 -2.08
CA LYS A 183 7.09 14.75 -2.65
C LYS A 183 7.61 13.81 -3.72
N PHE A 184 7.84 14.33 -4.93
CA PHE A 184 8.43 13.57 -6.03
C PHE A 184 9.92 13.87 -6.14
N TYR A 185 10.70 12.80 -6.16
CA TYR A 185 12.15 12.82 -6.08
C TYR A 185 12.75 12.12 -7.30
N SER A 186 13.76 12.75 -7.92
CA SER A 186 14.57 12.12 -8.96
C SER A 186 15.81 11.48 -8.35
N LEU A 187 16.01 10.19 -8.62
CA LEU A 187 17.14 9.40 -8.17
C LEU A 187 18.45 9.84 -8.83
N SER A 188 18.43 10.11 -10.12
CA SER A 188 19.62 10.53 -10.88
C SER A 188 20.05 11.96 -10.52
N GLU A 189 19.10 12.87 -10.35
CA GLU A 189 19.40 14.26 -9.98
C GLU A 189 19.62 14.45 -8.47
N GLY A 190 19.15 13.50 -7.66
CA GLY A 190 19.29 13.55 -6.20
C GLY A 190 18.46 14.66 -5.54
N LYS A 191 17.37 15.12 -6.17
CA LYS A 191 16.58 16.26 -5.70
C LYS A 191 15.07 16.02 -5.76
N ILE A 192 14.35 16.69 -4.88
CA ILE A 192 12.89 16.81 -4.96
C ILE A 192 12.58 17.87 -6.01
N PHE A 193 11.70 17.53 -6.97
CA PHE A 193 11.34 18.44 -8.08
C PHE A 193 9.87 18.85 -8.06
N ARG A 194 9.02 18.16 -7.27
CA ARG A 194 7.61 18.52 -7.08
C ARG A 194 7.16 18.15 -5.68
N GLU A 195 6.34 19.02 -5.08
CA GLU A 195 5.71 18.83 -3.79
C GLU A 195 4.25 19.26 -3.85
N GLU A 196 3.35 18.48 -3.28
CA GLU A 196 1.92 18.75 -3.31
C GLU A 196 1.16 17.98 -2.22
N TYR A 197 -0.17 18.06 -2.27
CA TYR A 197 -1.09 17.44 -1.31
C TYR A 197 -0.97 18.03 0.12
N PRO A 198 -1.36 19.30 0.31
CA PRO A 198 -1.59 19.85 1.63
C PRO A 198 -2.74 19.09 2.29
N GLU A 199 -2.58 18.69 3.54
CA GLU A 199 -3.64 18.00 4.28
C GLU A 199 -3.67 18.42 5.76
N ASP A 200 -4.87 18.45 6.32
CA ASP A 200 -5.02 18.44 7.77
C ASP A 200 -4.73 17.04 8.32
N ARG A 201 -4.23 16.96 9.56
CA ARG A 201 -3.94 15.69 10.27
C ARG A 201 -5.17 14.87 10.66
N LYS A 202 -6.33 15.11 10.04
CA LYS A 202 -7.63 14.52 10.42
C LYS A 202 -7.73 13.02 10.15
N ASP A 203 -7.12 12.57 9.06
CA ASP A 203 -7.04 11.15 8.73
C ASP A 203 -5.75 10.57 9.31
N ILE A 204 -5.88 9.90 10.45
CA ILE A 204 -4.81 9.12 11.08
C ILE A 204 -5.00 7.61 10.87
N PHE A 205 -6.01 7.23 10.08
CA PHE A 205 -6.49 5.86 9.94
C PHE A 205 -5.87 5.15 8.74
N CYS A 206 -5.45 5.92 7.73
CA CYS A 206 -4.87 5.36 6.51
C CYS A 206 -3.52 4.69 6.76
N ARG A 207 -3.57 3.37 6.99
CA ARG A 207 -2.40 2.48 6.99
C ARG A 207 -2.05 2.16 5.55
N GLY A 208 -0.83 2.46 5.10
CA GLY A 208 -0.43 2.26 3.70
C GLY A 208 -1.16 3.21 2.74
N VAL A 209 -0.58 4.38 2.51
CA VAL A 209 -1.14 5.40 1.59
C VAL A 209 -0.96 5.04 0.12
N PHE A 210 -0.08 4.09 -0.18
CA PHE A 210 0.18 3.56 -1.51
C PHE A 210 -0.41 2.14 -1.60
N PRO A 211 -1.68 1.99 -2.02
CA PRO A 211 -2.37 0.69 -1.95
C PRO A 211 -1.92 -0.29 -3.04
N PHE A 212 -1.36 0.22 -4.13
CA PHE A 212 -0.81 -0.54 -5.26
C PHE A 212 0.06 0.42 -6.11
N PRO A 213 0.85 -0.08 -7.08
CA PRO A 213 1.78 0.74 -7.84
C PRO A 213 1.13 1.96 -8.50
N ASN A 214 1.81 3.10 -8.40
CA ASN A 214 1.41 4.40 -8.95
C ASN A 214 0.06 4.91 -8.42
N ALA A 215 -0.38 4.46 -7.25
CA ALA A 215 -1.64 4.91 -6.67
C ALA A 215 -1.48 5.48 -5.27
N PHE A 216 -2.38 6.38 -4.92
CA PHE A 216 -2.44 7.04 -3.63
C PHE A 216 -3.88 7.06 -3.10
N ARG A 217 -4.04 6.89 -1.79
CA ARG A 217 -5.35 6.91 -1.13
C ARG A 217 -5.30 7.59 0.23
N ARG A 218 -6.49 7.90 0.73
CA ARG A 218 -6.79 8.19 2.13
C ARG A 218 -7.83 7.19 2.65
N ALA A 219 -7.99 7.08 3.97
CA ALA A 219 -8.93 6.14 4.57
C ALA A 219 -10.34 6.72 4.71
N LEU A 220 -10.47 8.04 4.81
CA LEU A 220 -11.76 8.69 5.03
C LEU A 220 -12.42 9.21 3.75
N ILE A 221 -11.79 9.01 2.59
CA ILE A 221 -12.28 9.48 1.29
C ILE A 221 -12.31 8.29 0.34
N GLY A 222 -13.40 8.12 -0.41
CA GLY A 222 -13.57 7.04 -1.37
C GLY A 222 -12.77 7.18 -2.67
N THR A 223 -12.16 8.34 -2.93
CA THR A 223 -11.32 8.58 -4.12
C THR A 223 -9.96 7.91 -3.96
N VAL A 224 -9.58 7.15 -4.98
CA VAL A 224 -8.21 6.67 -5.21
C VAL A 224 -7.59 7.49 -6.33
N TYR A 225 -6.36 7.94 -6.13
CA TYR A 225 -5.64 8.78 -7.07
C TYR A 225 -4.56 7.99 -7.80
N SER A 226 -4.33 8.32 -9.06
CA SER A 226 -3.12 7.97 -9.79
C SER A 226 -2.01 8.95 -9.44
N LEU A 227 -0.78 8.46 -9.39
CA LEU A 227 0.46 9.24 -9.27
C LEU A 227 1.32 9.17 -10.54
N SER A 228 0.82 8.54 -11.61
CA SER A 228 1.56 8.42 -12.87
C SER A 228 2.08 9.75 -13.38
N ASP A 229 3.25 9.73 -14.02
CA ASP A 229 3.94 10.92 -14.53
C ASP A 229 4.21 11.99 -13.46
N ALA A 230 4.37 11.57 -12.20
CA ALA A 230 4.55 12.46 -11.05
C ALA A 230 3.42 13.51 -10.92
N CYS A 231 2.19 13.07 -11.17
CA CYS A 231 1.00 13.92 -11.12
C CYS A 231 -0.14 13.21 -10.38
N ILE A 232 -0.82 13.94 -9.50
CA ILE A 232 -2.03 13.45 -8.84
C ILE A 232 -3.24 13.69 -9.74
N SER A 233 -3.93 12.62 -10.12
CA SER A 233 -5.24 12.68 -10.78
C SER A 233 -6.17 11.65 -10.18
N GLU A 234 -7.49 11.87 -10.20
CA GLU A 234 -8.43 10.84 -9.75
C GLU A 234 -8.35 9.62 -10.67
N LEU A 235 -8.18 8.42 -10.08
CA LEU A 235 -8.16 7.15 -10.81
C LEU A 235 -9.55 6.51 -10.80
N TYR A 236 -10.18 6.45 -9.63
CA TYR A 236 -11.57 6.02 -9.45
C TYR A 236 -12.11 6.42 -8.08
N ARG A 237 -13.42 6.24 -7.88
CA ARG A 237 -14.09 6.55 -6.61
C ARG A 237 -15.01 5.43 -6.15
N TRP A 238 -14.92 5.07 -4.89
CA TRP A 238 -16.01 4.42 -4.15
C TRP A 238 -17.00 5.50 -3.71
N ASP A 239 -18.20 5.46 -4.25
CA ASP A 239 -19.25 6.42 -3.93
C ASP A 239 -20.30 5.77 -3.03
N PHE A 240 -20.35 6.23 -1.78
CA PHE A 240 -21.28 5.74 -0.77
C PHE A 240 -22.55 6.60 -0.67
N GLY A 241 -22.81 7.48 -1.65
CA GLY A 241 -23.96 8.38 -1.66
C GLY A 241 -23.99 9.30 -0.44
N ASP A 242 -25.12 9.34 0.26
CA ASP A 242 -25.31 10.15 1.47
C ASP A 242 -24.43 9.69 2.65
N LEU A 243 -23.78 8.52 2.55
CA LEU A 243 -22.83 8.02 3.55
C LEU A 243 -21.38 8.42 3.24
N ASN A 244 -21.11 9.22 2.20
CA ASN A 244 -19.78 9.82 2.04
C ASN A 244 -19.41 10.65 3.27
N ASN A 245 -18.16 10.56 3.72
CA ASN A 245 -17.70 11.31 4.89
C ASN A 245 -17.61 12.82 4.57
N ASP A 246 -18.07 13.66 5.49
CA ASP A 246 -17.79 15.10 5.48
C ASP A 246 -16.65 15.41 6.45
N LEU A 247 -15.44 15.60 5.91
CA LEU A 247 -14.23 15.86 6.71
C LEU A 247 -14.22 17.25 7.36
N ALA A 248 -15.09 18.18 6.93
CA ALA A 248 -15.19 19.49 7.56
C ALA A 248 -15.74 19.38 8.99
N GLN A 249 -16.59 18.38 9.26
CA GLN A 249 -17.24 18.15 10.56
C GLN A 249 -16.38 17.35 11.55
N LEU A 250 -15.23 16.82 11.12
CA LEU A 250 -14.41 15.94 11.94
C LEU A 250 -13.58 16.76 12.95
N ASP A 251 -13.91 16.65 14.24
CA ASP A 251 -13.16 17.26 15.36
C ASP A 251 -11.92 16.42 15.69
N PHE A 252 -10.83 16.65 14.94
CA PHE A 252 -9.50 16.12 15.27
C PHE A 252 -8.65 17.18 15.96
N ARG A 253 -7.97 16.80 17.05
CA ARG A 253 -7.08 17.66 17.81
C ARG A 253 -5.65 17.10 17.75
N PRO A 254 -4.68 17.83 17.18
CA PRO A 254 -3.31 17.31 16.99
C PRO A 254 -2.58 16.88 18.27
N ASN A 255 -2.97 17.40 19.43
CA ASN A 255 -2.33 17.19 20.72
C ASN A 255 -3.12 16.25 21.65
N MET A 256 -3.97 15.38 21.10
CA MET A 256 -4.69 14.37 21.88
C MET A 256 -3.71 13.47 22.65
N ASN A 257 -4.00 13.22 23.92
CA ASN A 257 -3.33 12.20 24.70
C ASN A 257 -3.70 10.79 24.22
N ARG A 258 -3.04 9.75 24.74
CA ARG A 258 -3.25 8.36 24.30
C ARG A 258 -4.71 7.89 24.45
N GLN A 259 -5.40 8.26 25.54
CA GLN A 259 -6.80 7.85 25.75
C GLN A 259 -7.73 8.55 24.78
N GLU A 260 -7.52 9.83 24.53
CA GLU A 260 -8.28 10.60 23.54
C GLU A 260 -8.08 10.04 22.13
N GLN A 261 -6.84 9.67 21.75
CA GLN A 261 -6.58 9.03 20.46
C GLN A 261 -7.28 7.68 20.34
N ILE A 262 -7.24 6.84 21.39
CA ILE A 262 -7.95 5.55 21.41
C ILE A 262 -9.46 5.77 21.25
N GLN A 263 -10.03 6.74 21.95
CA GLN A 263 -11.46 7.05 21.85
C GLN A 263 -11.82 7.60 20.48
N TYR A 264 -10.98 8.46 19.88
CA TYR A 264 -11.18 8.99 18.54
C TYR A 264 -11.19 7.87 17.48
N VAL A 265 -10.26 6.91 17.58
CA VAL A 265 -10.25 5.72 16.72
C VAL A 265 -11.50 4.87 16.93
N ARG A 266 -11.89 4.61 18.19
CA ARG A 266 -13.11 3.86 18.49
C ARG A 266 -14.37 4.54 17.93
N ASP A 267 -14.49 5.85 18.09
CA ASP A 267 -15.61 6.62 17.57
C ASP A 267 -15.66 6.60 16.04
N ALA A 268 -14.51 6.57 15.36
CA ALA A 268 -14.48 6.46 13.90
C ALA A 268 -14.90 5.06 13.41
N TYR A 269 -14.36 3.99 14.00
CA TYR A 269 -14.64 2.60 13.58
C TYR A 269 -16.08 2.16 13.92
N SER A 270 -16.64 2.66 15.04
CA SER A 270 -18.06 2.47 15.39
C SER A 270 -19.02 3.38 14.61
N SER A 271 -18.49 4.21 13.72
CA SER A 271 -19.22 5.17 12.89
C SER A 271 -19.97 6.26 13.64
N LYS A 272 -19.44 6.67 14.80
CA LYS A 272 -19.95 7.80 15.59
C LYS A 272 -19.43 9.15 15.09
N SER A 273 -18.18 9.22 14.64
CA SER A 273 -17.55 10.47 14.16
C SER A 273 -17.43 10.58 12.63
N VAL A 274 -17.40 9.44 11.93
CA VAL A 274 -17.39 9.34 10.47
C VAL A 274 -18.35 8.22 10.05
N ASN A 275 -18.83 8.23 8.81
CA ASN A 275 -19.74 7.20 8.30
C ASN A 275 -19.03 5.86 8.03
N TYR A 276 -17.75 5.92 7.66
CA TYR A 276 -16.91 4.76 7.39
C TYR A 276 -15.41 5.08 7.52
N VAL A 277 -14.60 4.02 7.62
CA VAL A 277 -13.15 4.04 7.43
C VAL A 277 -12.79 2.99 6.37
N ILE A 278 -12.10 3.35 5.30
CA ILE A 278 -11.54 2.39 4.34
C ILE A 278 -10.18 1.94 4.87
N ASP A 279 -10.15 0.80 5.54
CA ASP A 279 -8.98 0.31 6.25
C ASP A 279 -7.92 -0.24 5.29
N GLN A 280 -8.34 -1.01 4.28
CA GLN A 280 -7.46 -1.55 3.23
C GLN A 280 -8.04 -1.34 1.84
N GLN A 281 -7.16 -1.21 0.85
CA GLN A 281 -7.53 -1.20 -0.57
C GLN A 281 -6.50 -1.99 -1.39
N GLY A 282 -6.97 -2.54 -2.50
CA GLY A 282 -6.15 -3.30 -3.43
C GLY A 282 -6.72 -3.22 -4.84
N GLN A 283 -5.88 -3.54 -5.83
CA GLN A 283 -6.30 -3.63 -7.21
C GLN A 283 -5.45 -4.66 -7.94
N ASN A 284 -6.07 -5.37 -8.88
CA ASN A 284 -5.40 -6.10 -9.94
C ASN A 284 -6.09 -5.83 -11.29
N SER A 285 -5.73 -6.55 -12.35
CA SER A 285 -6.34 -6.34 -13.68
C SER A 285 -7.85 -6.56 -13.69
N ARG A 286 -8.40 -7.38 -12.78
CA ARG A 286 -9.81 -7.76 -12.73
C ARG A 286 -10.60 -7.05 -11.64
N TYR A 287 -10.06 -6.98 -10.43
CA TYR A 287 -10.76 -6.53 -9.25
C TYR A 287 -10.26 -5.18 -8.76
N ARG A 288 -11.19 -4.36 -8.29
CA ARG A 288 -10.92 -3.33 -7.28
C ARG A 288 -11.45 -3.80 -5.95
N TYR A 289 -10.63 -3.65 -4.93
CA TYR A 289 -10.91 -4.11 -3.59
C TYR A 289 -10.87 -2.96 -2.58
N ALA A 290 -11.84 -2.95 -1.68
CA ALA A 290 -11.79 -2.14 -0.47
C ALA A 290 -12.32 -2.93 0.74
N MET A 291 -11.63 -2.82 1.87
CA MET A 291 -12.14 -3.21 3.18
C MET A 291 -12.65 -1.97 3.90
N VAL A 292 -13.97 -1.85 4.01
CA VAL A 292 -14.64 -0.73 4.63
C VAL A 292 -15.09 -1.13 6.04
N VAL A 293 -14.70 -0.36 7.04
CA VAL A 293 -15.16 -0.54 8.42
C VAL A 293 -16.30 0.43 8.69
N ARG A 294 -17.42 -0.10 9.18
CA ARG A 294 -18.58 0.68 9.56
C ARG A 294 -19.37 -0.01 10.66
N LYS A 295 -19.72 0.72 11.72
CA LYS A 295 -20.46 0.20 12.88
C LYS A 295 -19.81 -1.07 13.44
N ASP A 296 -18.49 -1.02 13.62
CA ASP A 296 -17.67 -2.11 14.14
C ASP A 296 -17.68 -3.41 13.29
N LYS A 297 -18.09 -3.31 12.02
CA LYS A 297 -18.12 -4.41 11.06
C LYS A 297 -17.19 -4.15 9.89
N TYR A 298 -16.49 -5.20 9.46
CA TYR A 298 -15.66 -5.19 8.26
C TYR A 298 -16.50 -5.62 7.07
N LEU A 299 -16.55 -4.77 6.05
CA LEU A 299 -17.27 -4.98 4.81
C LEU A 299 -16.27 -5.06 3.66
N HIS A 300 -16.26 -6.16 2.94
CA HIS A 300 -15.43 -6.37 1.77
C HIS A 300 -16.19 -5.97 0.52
N LEU A 301 -15.57 -5.11 -0.29
CA LEU A 301 -16.07 -4.68 -1.59
C LEU A 301 -15.14 -5.23 -2.66
N PHE A 302 -15.65 -6.15 -3.48
CA PHE A 302 -14.98 -6.69 -4.66
C PHE A 302 -15.74 -6.24 -5.90
N TYR A 303 -15.20 -5.24 -6.61
CA TYR A 303 -15.73 -4.83 -7.89
C TYR A 303 -15.02 -5.57 -9.02
N ASP A 304 -15.72 -6.50 -9.67
CA ASP A 304 -15.24 -7.22 -10.85
C ASP A 304 -15.41 -6.32 -12.09
N ARG A 305 -14.30 -5.74 -12.55
CA ARG A 305 -14.26 -4.82 -13.70
C ARG A 305 -14.55 -5.51 -15.04
N ARG A 306 -14.44 -6.84 -15.11
CA ARG A 306 -14.78 -7.59 -16.33
C ARG A 306 -16.28 -7.81 -16.43
N LYS A 307 -16.95 -8.03 -15.30
CA LYS A 307 -18.39 -8.27 -15.23
C LYS A 307 -19.21 -7.02 -14.92
N ASN A 308 -18.57 -5.94 -14.48
CA ASN A 308 -19.20 -4.75 -13.90
C ASN A 308 -20.15 -5.10 -12.73
N VAL A 309 -19.72 -6.03 -11.87
CA VAL A 309 -20.50 -6.49 -10.71
C VAL A 309 -19.73 -6.18 -9.43
N LEU A 310 -20.44 -5.62 -8.45
CA LEU A 310 -19.96 -5.43 -7.09
C LEU A 310 -20.43 -6.60 -6.22
N LEU A 311 -19.49 -7.28 -5.59
CA LEU A 311 -19.73 -8.24 -4.51
C LEU A 311 -19.40 -7.57 -3.18
N GLN A 312 -20.38 -7.53 -2.28
CA GLN A 312 -20.30 -6.85 -1.00
C GLN A 312 -20.73 -7.77 0.14
N PHE A 313 -19.80 -8.14 1.04
CA PHE A 313 -20.06 -9.11 2.11
C PHE A 313 -19.18 -8.85 3.34
N GLU A 314 -19.62 -9.32 4.52
CA GLU A 314 -18.79 -9.30 5.74
C GLU A 314 -18.01 -10.62 5.85
N HIS A 315 -18.67 -11.74 5.59
CA HIS A 315 -18.06 -13.07 5.48
C HIS A 315 -18.65 -13.79 4.27
N THR A 316 -17.90 -14.73 3.69
CA THR A 316 -18.47 -15.64 2.69
C THR A 316 -19.53 -16.54 3.32
N GLN A 317 -20.31 -17.28 2.52
CA GLN A 317 -21.23 -18.30 3.03
C GLN A 317 -20.48 -19.41 3.80
N GLU A 318 -19.19 -19.59 3.49
CA GLU A 318 -18.30 -20.46 4.23
C GLU A 318 -17.76 -19.83 5.52
N GLY A 319 -18.15 -18.61 5.88
CA GLY A 319 -17.71 -17.92 7.09
C GLY A 319 -16.30 -17.33 6.98
N LEU A 320 -15.77 -17.18 5.77
CA LEU A 320 -14.44 -16.65 5.52
C LEU A 320 -14.44 -15.12 5.56
N GLY A 321 -13.62 -14.53 6.44
CA GLY A 321 -13.30 -13.10 6.49
C GLY A 321 -11.96 -12.81 5.81
N LEU A 322 -11.78 -11.58 5.28
CA LEU A 322 -10.60 -11.21 4.50
C LEU A 322 -9.86 -10.03 5.12
N PHE A 323 -8.64 -10.25 5.59
CA PHE A 323 -7.79 -9.20 6.17
C PHE A 323 -6.46 -9.13 5.40
N PRO A 324 -6.48 -8.62 4.16
CA PRO A 324 -5.32 -8.65 3.29
C PRO A 324 -4.17 -7.82 3.86
N ILE A 325 -2.97 -8.40 3.83
CA ILE A 325 -1.70 -7.71 4.04
C ILE A 325 -0.92 -7.52 2.72
N TYR A 326 -1.31 -8.26 1.68
CA TYR A 326 -0.82 -8.12 0.33
C TYR A 326 -1.96 -8.39 -0.66
N PHE A 327 -2.04 -7.58 -1.72
CA PHE A 327 -3.00 -7.74 -2.81
C PHE A 327 -2.24 -7.66 -4.14
N GLY A 328 -2.04 -8.81 -4.78
CA GLY A 328 -1.30 -8.93 -6.03
C GLY A 328 -2.19 -9.19 -7.24
N GLU A 329 -1.55 -9.47 -8.38
CA GLU A 329 -2.25 -9.79 -9.62
C GLU A 329 -2.93 -11.16 -9.57
N GLU A 330 -2.19 -12.20 -9.20
CA GLU A 330 -2.65 -13.59 -9.21
C GLU A 330 -3.27 -14.02 -7.87
N PHE A 331 -2.86 -13.43 -6.75
CA PHE A 331 -3.32 -13.82 -5.41
C PHE A 331 -3.30 -12.66 -4.42
N MET A 332 -3.97 -12.85 -3.29
CA MET A 332 -3.82 -12.03 -2.09
C MET A 332 -3.35 -12.86 -0.90
N LEU A 333 -2.75 -12.21 0.09
CA LEU A 333 -2.30 -12.86 1.33
C LEU A 333 -3.01 -12.26 2.53
N CYS A 334 -3.44 -13.13 3.44
CA CYS A 334 -3.82 -12.78 4.81
C CYS A 334 -2.89 -13.51 5.80
N THR A 335 -2.83 -13.02 7.03
CA THR A 335 -2.06 -13.64 8.13
C THR A 335 -2.81 -13.38 9.45
N PRO A 336 -2.78 -14.28 10.45
CA PRO A 336 -3.46 -14.13 11.75
C PRO A 336 -2.83 -13.06 12.66
N GLU A 337 -2.38 -11.95 12.10
CA GLU A 337 -1.79 -10.82 12.82
C GLU A 337 -2.79 -10.16 13.77
N GLY A 338 -2.28 -9.63 14.88
CA GLY A 338 -3.12 -8.94 15.87
C GLY A 338 -4.06 -9.85 16.69
N GLY A 339 -3.84 -11.17 16.66
CA GLY A 339 -4.67 -12.14 17.38
C GLY A 339 -5.94 -12.56 16.65
N LEU A 340 -6.01 -12.32 15.33
CA LEU A 340 -7.09 -12.82 14.48
C LEU A 340 -7.05 -14.36 14.46
N PRO A 341 -8.15 -15.06 14.80
CA PRO A 341 -8.19 -16.51 14.71
C PRO A 341 -7.99 -16.99 13.26
N VAL A 342 -7.17 -18.03 13.08
CA VAL A 342 -6.98 -18.64 11.75
C VAL A 342 -8.30 -19.16 11.17
N ASP A 343 -9.26 -19.56 12.00
CA ASP A 343 -10.60 -19.97 11.57
C ASP A 343 -11.42 -18.84 10.96
N GLU A 344 -11.14 -17.58 11.30
CA GLU A 344 -11.79 -16.42 10.68
C GLU A 344 -11.22 -16.18 9.26
N LEU A 345 -9.93 -16.41 9.08
CA LEU A 345 -9.25 -16.27 7.78
C LEU A 345 -9.52 -17.46 6.86
N PHE A 346 -9.45 -18.68 7.38
CA PHE A 346 -9.58 -19.89 6.58
C PHE A 346 -10.42 -20.94 7.31
N PRO A 347 -11.75 -20.85 7.32
CA PRO A 347 -12.63 -21.76 8.06
C PRO A 347 -12.34 -23.25 7.87
N GLU A 348 -12.45 -24.05 8.93
CA GLU A 348 -12.10 -25.49 8.93
C GLU A 348 -12.77 -26.29 7.78
N LYS A 349 -14.03 -25.97 7.46
CA LYS A 349 -14.79 -26.62 6.38
C LYS A 349 -14.28 -26.35 4.96
N LEU A 350 -13.37 -25.39 4.79
CA LEU A 350 -12.70 -25.11 3.52
C LEU A 350 -11.31 -25.77 3.42
N ARG A 351 -10.81 -26.34 4.52
CA ARG A 351 -9.47 -26.93 4.59
C ARG A 351 -9.49 -28.38 4.17
N ASN A 352 -8.46 -28.80 3.45
CA ASN A 352 -8.17 -30.23 3.25
C ASN A 352 -7.43 -30.82 4.47
N GLU A 353 -7.27 -32.15 4.51
CA GLU A 353 -6.60 -32.84 5.64
C GLU A 353 -5.16 -32.36 5.88
N GLU A 354 -4.41 -32.05 4.83
CA GLU A 354 -3.02 -31.59 4.94
C GLU A 354 -2.96 -30.20 5.58
N GLN A 355 -3.83 -29.28 5.13
CA GLN A 355 -3.95 -27.94 5.68
C GLN A 355 -4.41 -27.94 7.13
N GLN A 356 -5.33 -28.83 7.50
CA GLN A 356 -5.74 -29.01 8.89
C GLN A 356 -4.56 -29.47 9.75
N ARG A 357 -3.79 -30.46 9.29
CA ARG A 357 -2.60 -30.94 10.02
C ARG A 357 -1.55 -29.84 10.16
N MET A 358 -1.27 -29.08 9.09
CA MET A 358 -0.32 -27.96 9.14
C MET A 358 -0.74 -26.91 10.17
N ILE A 359 -2.02 -26.50 10.18
CA ILE A 359 -2.51 -25.49 11.14
C ILE A 359 -2.49 -26.03 12.57
N GLN A 360 -2.84 -27.30 12.79
CA GLN A 360 -2.85 -27.92 14.12
C GLN A 360 -1.44 -28.19 14.68
N SER A 361 -0.44 -28.32 13.82
CA SER A 361 0.95 -28.50 14.26
C SER A 361 1.63 -27.21 14.70
N LEU A 362 1.06 -26.05 14.39
CA LEU A 362 1.65 -24.76 14.73
C LEU A 362 1.63 -24.55 16.24
N SER A 363 2.79 -24.19 16.79
CA SER A 363 2.91 -23.74 18.17
C SER A 363 2.90 -22.21 18.26
N ASP A 364 2.56 -21.67 19.44
CA ASP A 364 2.60 -20.23 19.71
C ASP A 364 4.03 -19.64 19.65
N GLU A 365 5.06 -20.48 19.61
CA GLU A 365 6.47 -20.08 19.51
C GLU A 365 6.98 -20.01 18.06
N GLU A 366 6.18 -20.48 17.09
CA GLU A 366 6.53 -20.46 15.67
C GLU A 366 6.15 -19.14 14.99
N ASN A 367 6.83 -18.87 13.88
CA ASN A 367 6.47 -17.79 12.97
C ASN A 367 5.04 -17.97 12.44
N PRO A 368 4.36 -16.85 12.12
CA PRO A 368 3.00 -16.89 11.61
C PRO A 368 2.94 -17.60 10.24
N ILE A 369 1.75 -18.10 9.92
CA ILE A 369 1.44 -18.60 8.58
C ILE A 369 0.91 -17.49 7.68
N LEU A 370 1.11 -17.66 6.38
CA LEU A 370 0.39 -16.91 5.36
C LEU A 370 -0.74 -17.78 4.81
N ILE A 371 -1.93 -17.19 4.68
CA ILE A 371 -3.04 -17.76 3.93
C ILE A 371 -3.06 -17.08 2.57
N GLN A 372 -2.74 -17.83 1.52
CA GLN A 372 -2.77 -17.35 0.14
C GLN A 372 -4.10 -17.69 -0.51
N TYR A 373 -4.73 -16.70 -1.12
CA TYR A 373 -5.98 -16.86 -1.87
C TYR A 373 -5.70 -16.57 -3.34
N ASP A 374 -5.67 -17.60 -4.15
CA ASP A 374 -5.42 -17.47 -5.58
C ASP A 374 -6.71 -16.98 -6.25
N PHE A 375 -6.64 -15.84 -6.94
CA PHE A 375 -7.80 -15.28 -7.60
C PHE A 375 -8.27 -16.19 -8.72
N LYS A 376 -9.59 -16.26 -8.87
CA LYS A 376 -10.21 -16.89 -10.04
C LYS A 376 -9.84 -16.09 -11.29
N LYS A 377 -9.34 -16.77 -12.31
CA LYS A 377 -8.92 -16.15 -13.58
C LYS A 377 -10.10 -15.62 -14.41
#